data_AF-A0A6I0DX62-F1
#
_entry.id   AF-A0A6I0DX62-F1
#
_cell.length_a   1.000
_cell.length_b   1.000
_cell.length_c   1.000
_cell.angle_alpha   90.00
_cell.angle_beta   90.00
_cell.angle_gamma   90.00
#
_symmetry.space_group_name_H-M   'P 1'
#
loop_
_entity.id
_entity.type
_entity.pdbx_description
1 polymer ?
#
loop_
_entity_poly.entity_id
_entity_poly.type
_entity_poly.pdbx_seq_one_letter_code
_entity_poly.pdbx_strand_id
1 'polypeptide(L)'
;LHNSTLIVNAIGTNTNRGIRLTGVDTISVPRSNGVLSLSGTISGTGQLVLAGDGQINLSASAANTHSGGTVIDKARVALGSILMNNSGLNAITFRNGGRLTMFYSTAYGQAPNWKMEVPSGQSGTLVASGRCNIEGSLSGDGTLNFVTPYVRADWVANSLNFYGKLNVTSDSDGGTFRITNNSTGFPNATISLGDKVDMGAYSSVGASSPNTGSLVKIGALEGVAGSSIGGGRWEIGYNNADAVFNGTTSATATITKVGTGKWTLTGTSASTAIVNINGGTLEVRNTTGSATGTNAVYVRDGATLAGTGIVGGSVLVQSGAIVSPGNNGFGTLTINGVLSLLTGSTTRIELFGAQLDRLSVGSTASLKGTLEMVNKGSTYTAGTSYKIITAPTITGTFDAIVPATPGEGLEWNTSRMSEGIISVDVASNVRQPESHTIQLYPQPASGYCMLSFDETIEAQKIELIDATGKLIFAEPVNNAYQHRLELDSLEAGMYFVRVTGKEIQQTLKVVKI
;
A
#
# COMPACT_ATOMS: atom_id res chain seq x y z
N LEU A 1 13.93 -15.43 48.26
CA LEU A 1 13.04 -16.35 47.55
C LEU A 1 13.89 -17.15 46.56
N HIS A 2 13.51 -18.41 46.34
CA HIS A 2 14.16 -19.29 45.38
C HIS A 2 13.08 -20.23 44.81
N ASN A 3 12.61 -19.95 43.60
CA ASN A 3 11.53 -20.68 42.95
C ASN A 3 10.25 -20.74 43.80
N SER A 4 9.91 -19.61 44.44
CA SER A 4 8.81 -19.50 45.41
C SER A 4 7.70 -18.58 44.93
N THR A 5 6.46 -18.83 45.37
CA THR A 5 5.30 -17.96 45.12
C THR A 5 4.77 -17.37 46.42
N LEU A 6 4.75 -16.05 46.53
CA LEU A 6 4.05 -15.30 47.58
C LEU A 6 2.67 -14.88 47.07
N ILE A 7 1.61 -15.38 47.70
CA ILE A 7 0.22 -15.00 47.39
C ILE A 7 -0.28 -14.01 48.44
N VAL A 8 -0.60 -12.79 48.02
CA VAL A 8 -1.20 -11.76 48.88
C VAL A 8 -2.69 -11.66 48.60
N ASN A 9 -3.47 -12.52 49.25
CA ASN A 9 -4.93 -12.55 49.12
C ASN A 9 -5.62 -11.61 50.13
N ALA A 10 -5.27 -10.33 50.10
CA ALA A 10 -5.81 -9.30 50.97
C ALA A 10 -6.26 -8.08 50.14
N ILE A 11 -7.16 -7.27 50.70
CA ILE A 11 -7.58 -5.99 50.08
C ILE A 11 -6.46 -4.95 50.17
N GLY A 12 -5.68 -4.98 51.24
CA GLY A 12 -4.52 -4.11 51.43
C GLY A 12 -3.44 -4.80 52.26
N THR A 13 -2.19 -4.66 51.86
CA THR A 13 -1.02 -5.14 52.61
C THR A 13 0.16 -4.25 52.30
N ASN A 14 0.95 -3.91 53.32
CA ASN A 14 2.18 -3.14 53.16
C ASN A 14 3.33 -3.83 53.90
N THR A 15 4.52 -3.76 53.31
CA THR A 15 5.75 -4.23 53.96
C THR A 15 6.93 -3.37 53.54
N ASN A 16 7.80 -3.09 54.50
CA ASN A 16 9.09 -2.42 54.29
C ASN A 16 10.26 -3.41 54.27
N ARG A 17 9.98 -4.71 54.35
CA ARG A 17 11.01 -5.75 54.31
C ARG A 17 11.51 -5.92 52.88
N GLY A 18 12.83 -5.89 52.71
CA GLY A 18 13.46 -6.17 51.42
C GLY A 18 13.32 -7.64 51.02
N ILE A 19 13.41 -7.89 49.72
CA ILE A 19 13.34 -9.24 49.13
C ILE A 19 14.63 -9.49 48.34
N ARG A 20 15.24 -10.66 48.56
CA ARG A 20 16.37 -11.14 47.76
C ARG A 20 15.92 -12.32 46.90
N LEU A 21 16.06 -12.21 45.59
CA LEU A 21 15.66 -13.19 44.58
C LEU A 21 16.88 -13.98 44.11
N THR A 22 16.73 -15.30 44.01
CA THR A 22 17.82 -16.18 43.54
C THR A 22 17.37 -17.20 42.50
N GLY A 23 16.05 -17.39 42.33
CA GLY A 23 15.46 -18.23 41.28
C GLY A 23 14.41 -17.45 40.50
N VAL A 24 13.39 -18.13 39.99
CA VAL A 24 12.20 -17.48 39.39
C VAL A 24 11.12 -17.39 40.46
N ASP A 25 10.90 -16.19 41.00
CA ASP A 25 10.04 -15.98 42.16
C ASP A 25 8.83 -15.13 41.82
N THR A 26 7.64 -15.55 42.28
CA THR A 26 6.37 -14.91 41.94
C THR A 26 5.79 -14.17 43.14
N ILE A 27 5.31 -12.94 42.93
CA ILE A 27 4.42 -12.21 43.84
C ILE A 27 3.07 -12.08 43.14
N SER A 28 2.03 -12.68 43.73
CA SER A 28 0.69 -12.69 43.15
C SER A 28 -0.32 -11.98 44.05
N VAL A 29 -1.03 -10.99 43.50
CA VAL A 29 -2.18 -10.34 44.15
C VAL A 29 -3.44 -10.73 43.38
N PRO A 30 -4.11 -11.84 43.73
CA PRO A 30 -5.16 -12.42 42.90
C PRO A 30 -6.47 -11.61 42.90
N ARG A 31 -6.72 -10.81 43.93
CA ARG A 31 -7.94 -9.99 44.02
C ARG A 31 -7.80 -8.75 43.15
N SER A 32 -8.77 -8.49 42.29
CA SER A 32 -8.81 -7.28 41.45
C SER A 32 -8.86 -5.97 42.26
N ASN A 33 -9.37 -6.03 43.50
CA ASN A 33 -9.36 -4.91 44.45
C ASN A 33 -8.24 -5.02 45.51
N GLY A 34 -7.33 -5.98 45.38
CA GLY A 34 -6.21 -6.18 46.29
C GLY A 34 -5.07 -5.22 45.98
N VAL A 35 -4.39 -4.75 47.03
CA VAL A 35 -3.24 -3.85 46.92
C VAL A 35 -2.09 -4.36 47.81
N LEU A 36 -0.91 -4.51 47.22
CA LEU A 36 0.35 -4.77 47.92
C LEU A 36 1.29 -3.58 47.75
N SER A 37 1.78 -3.01 48.84
CA SER A 37 2.81 -1.97 48.83
C SER A 37 4.14 -2.48 49.35
N LEU A 38 5.16 -2.49 48.50
CA LEU A 38 6.53 -2.90 48.79
C LEU A 38 7.44 -1.66 48.89
N SER A 39 7.83 -1.30 50.11
CA SER A 39 8.80 -0.20 50.36
C SER A 39 10.20 -0.70 50.75
N GLY A 40 10.39 -2.02 50.84
CA GLY A 40 11.72 -2.63 50.92
C GLY A 40 12.33 -2.81 49.52
N THR A 41 13.66 -2.84 49.44
CA THR A 41 14.38 -3.06 48.17
C THR A 41 14.25 -4.50 47.67
N ILE A 42 14.26 -4.66 46.35
CA ILE A 42 14.34 -5.95 45.66
C ILE A 42 15.76 -6.11 45.12
N SER A 43 16.40 -7.24 45.40
CA SER A 43 17.81 -7.50 45.11
C SER A 43 18.05 -8.93 44.64
N GLY A 44 19.27 -9.24 44.17
CA GLY A 44 19.69 -10.59 43.80
C GLY A 44 19.65 -10.87 42.31
N THR A 45 19.97 -12.09 41.90
CA THR A 45 20.13 -12.46 40.48
C THR A 45 18.90 -13.13 39.88
N GLY A 46 17.90 -13.45 40.70
CA GLY A 46 16.68 -14.12 40.28
C GLY A 46 15.72 -13.23 39.47
N GLN A 47 14.81 -13.88 38.74
CA GLN A 47 13.72 -13.23 38.02
C GLN A 47 12.54 -12.99 38.96
N LEU A 48 11.91 -11.81 38.84
CA LEU A 48 10.68 -11.47 39.55
C LEU A 48 9.48 -11.62 38.63
N VAL A 49 8.49 -12.42 39.00
CA VAL A 49 7.19 -12.47 38.33
C VAL A 49 6.16 -11.74 39.18
N LEU A 50 5.52 -10.72 38.62
CA LEU A 50 4.45 -9.97 39.25
C LEU A 50 3.14 -10.38 38.60
N ALA A 51 2.24 -11.01 39.37
CA ALA A 51 1.04 -11.67 38.87
C ALA A 51 -0.26 -11.28 39.60
N GLY A 52 -1.39 -11.64 38.98
CA GLY A 52 -2.74 -11.47 39.54
C GLY A 52 -3.43 -10.18 39.08
N ASP A 53 -4.70 -10.00 39.46
CA ASP A 53 -5.52 -8.87 38.99
C ASP A 53 -5.33 -7.58 39.81
N GLY A 54 -4.71 -7.69 40.99
CA GLY A 54 -4.54 -6.58 41.93
C GLY A 54 -3.36 -5.66 41.61
N GLN A 55 -3.22 -4.64 42.46
CA GLN A 55 -2.17 -3.63 42.34
C GLN A 55 -0.96 -3.95 43.21
N ILE A 56 0.24 -3.77 42.65
CA ILE A 56 1.53 -3.91 43.33
C ILE A 56 2.27 -2.58 43.23
N ASN A 57 2.47 -1.90 44.36
CA ASN A 57 3.21 -0.64 44.45
C ASN A 57 4.67 -0.92 44.80
N LEU A 58 5.60 -0.40 44.01
CA LEU A 58 7.03 -0.41 44.29
C LEU A 58 7.45 1.00 44.73
N SER A 59 7.82 1.17 45.99
CA SER A 59 8.07 2.49 46.60
C SER A 59 9.32 2.51 47.50
N ALA A 60 10.31 1.68 47.19
CA ALA A 60 11.55 1.64 47.95
C ALA A 60 12.27 3.00 47.97
N SER A 61 12.91 3.32 49.10
CA SER A 61 13.70 4.54 49.28
C SER A 61 15.11 4.45 48.70
N ALA A 62 15.51 3.27 48.24
CA ALA A 62 16.77 2.98 47.55
C ALA A 62 16.49 2.21 46.25
N ALA A 63 17.42 2.26 45.30
CA ALA A 63 17.31 1.54 44.04
C ALA A 63 17.16 0.02 44.25
N ASN A 64 16.33 -0.62 43.41
CA ASN A 64 16.33 -2.07 43.33
C ASN A 64 17.56 -2.53 42.54
N THR A 65 18.15 -3.64 42.97
CA THR A 65 19.40 -4.16 42.40
C THR A 65 19.23 -5.55 41.82
N HIS A 66 18.00 -6.05 41.68
CA HIS A 66 17.77 -7.35 41.07
C HIS A 66 18.10 -7.32 39.58
N SER A 67 18.80 -8.35 39.10
CA SER A 67 19.32 -8.39 37.72
C SER A 67 18.65 -9.42 36.82
N GLY A 68 17.88 -10.36 37.36
CA GLY A 68 17.20 -11.41 36.58
C GLY A 68 15.98 -10.94 35.77
N GLY A 69 15.68 -9.65 35.80
CA GLY A 69 14.52 -9.05 35.12
C GLY A 69 13.20 -9.25 35.85
N THR A 70 12.16 -8.64 35.29
CA THR A 70 10.80 -8.65 35.84
C THR A 70 9.81 -9.03 34.76
N VAL A 71 8.96 -10.03 35.03
CA VAL A 71 7.79 -10.34 34.22
C VAL A 71 6.57 -9.68 34.87
N ILE A 72 5.86 -8.84 34.14
CA ILE A 72 4.57 -8.28 34.57
C ILE A 72 3.49 -9.10 33.87
N ASP A 73 2.95 -10.08 34.59
CA ASP A 73 2.00 -11.07 34.09
C ASP A 73 0.61 -10.74 34.61
N LYS A 74 -0.20 -10.03 33.81
CA LYS A 74 -1.56 -9.55 34.17
C LYS A 74 -1.61 -8.48 35.30
N ALA A 75 -0.59 -8.41 36.16
CA ALA A 75 -0.53 -7.50 37.31
C ALA A 75 -0.56 -6.01 36.94
N ARG A 76 -1.11 -5.20 37.86
CA ARG A 76 -1.03 -3.73 37.82
C ARG A 76 0.09 -3.25 38.72
N VAL A 77 1.21 -2.87 38.14
CA VAL A 77 2.39 -2.37 38.85
C VAL A 77 2.39 -0.85 38.83
N ALA A 78 2.56 -0.22 39.99
CA ALA A 78 2.74 1.23 40.10
C ALA A 78 4.06 1.56 40.76
N LEU A 79 4.83 2.47 40.15
CA LEU A 79 6.06 3.00 40.72
C LEU A 79 5.70 4.18 41.62
N GLY A 80 6.25 4.21 42.84
CA GLY A 80 5.84 5.14 43.89
C GLY A 80 6.69 6.41 44.02
N SER A 81 7.76 6.55 43.23
CA SER A 81 8.66 7.72 43.26
C SER A 81 9.46 7.87 41.96
N ILE A 82 10.09 9.03 41.76
CA ILE A 82 11.05 9.24 40.65
C ILE A 82 12.21 8.23 40.71
N LEU A 83 12.69 7.89 41.92
CA LEU A 83 13.73 6.87 42.09
C LEU A 83 13.25 5.51 41.54
N MET A 84 12.00 5.14 41.80
CA MET A 84 11.43 3.89 41.28
C MET A 84 11.17 3.95 39.78
N ASN A 85 10.82 5.11 39.22
CA ASN A 85 10.81 5.30 37.76
C ASN A 85 12.18 4.95 37.17
N ASN A 86 13.27 5.49 37.72
CA ASN A 86 14.61 5.33 37.15
C ASN A 86 15.26 3.98 37.43
N SER A 87 15.00 3.40 38.61
CA SER A 87 15.80 2.27 39.13
C SER A 87 14.97 1.26 39.92
N GLY A 88 13.65 1.29 39.78
CA GLY A 88 12.77 0.27 40.36
C GLY A 88 12.79 -1.04 39.57
N LEU A 89 12.97 -0.96 38.25
CA LEU A 89 12.98 -2.07 37.30
C LEU A 89 14.07 -1.86 36.24
N ASN A 90 14.47 -2.94 35.56
CA ASN A 90 15.44 -2.91 34.45
C ASN A 90 14.89 -3.67 33.23
N ALA A 91 15.13 -4.98 33.12
CA ALA A 91 14.49 -5.80 32.10
C ALA A 91 13.03 -6.09 32.47
N ILE A 92 12.12 -5.89 31.52
CA ILE A 92 10.67 -6.00 31.72
C ILE A 92 10.06 -6.81 30.58
N THR A 93 9.43 -7.94 30.92
CA THR A 93 8.62 -8.70 29.96
C THR A 93 7.15 -8.53 30.29
N PHE A 94 6.36 -8.03 29.35
CA PHE A 94 4.91 -7.91 29.52
C PHE A 94 4.20 -9.19 29.06
N ARG A 95 3.29 -9.71 29.88
CA ARG A 95 2.43 -10.87 29.57
C ARG A 95 1.00 -10.62 30.01
N ASN A 96 0.04 -11.23 29.30
CA ASN A 96 -1.37 -11.27 29.66
C ASN A 96 -1.99 -9.91 30.02
N GLY A 97 -1.57 -8.83 29.34
CA GLY A 97 -2.08 -7.47 29.57
C GLY A 97 -1.49 -6.76 30.79
N GLY A 98 -0.34 -7.21 31.30
CA GLY A 98 0.35 -6.60 32.43
C GLY A 98 0.54 -5.09 32.26
N ARG A 99 0.35 -4.32 33.34
CA ARG A 99 0.37 -2.85 33.31
C ARG A 99 1.45 -2.31 34.23
N LEU A 100 2.34 -1.48 33.70
CA LEU A 100 3.28 -0.66 34.45
C LEU A 100 2.84 0.80 34.41
N THR A 101 2.67 1.41 35.58
CA THR A 101 2.34 2.83 35.73
C THR A 101 3.50 3.53 36.41
N MET A 102 4.09 4.51 35.73
CA MET A 102 5.12 5.36 36.32
C MET A 102 4.53 6.23 37.43
N PHE A 103 5.37 6.58 38.40
CA PHE A 103 5.06 7.67 39.33
C PHE A 103 4.92 8.96 38.52
N TYR A 104 3.73 9.56 38.53
CA TYR A 104 3.52 10.81 37.80
C TYR A 104 4.24 11.97 38.47
N SER A 105 5.07 12.65 37.69
CA SER A 105 5.76 13.88 38.06
C SER A 105 5.99 14.70 36.80
N THR A 106 6.14 16.02 36.94
CA THR A 106 6.58 16.90 35.86
C THR A 106 8.04 17.33 36.04
N ALA A 107 8.75 16.77 37.02
CA ALA A 107 10.17 17.02 37.23
C ALA A 107 11.00 16.35 36.13
N TYR A 108 12.11 16.99 35.78
CA TYR A 108 13.12 16.40 34.90
C TYR A 108 13.92 15.29 35.62
N GLY A 109 14.69 14.51 34.85
CA GLY A 109 15.56 13.46 35.39
C GLY A 109 14.88 12.10 35.55
N GLN A 110 13.67 11.94 35.01
CA GLN A 110 12.99 10.65 34.88
C GLN A 110 13.46 9.98 33.59
N ALA A 111 14.46 9.11 33.67
CA ALA A 111 15.09 8.46 32.52
C ALA A 111 15.28 6.95 32.78
N PRO A 112 14.19 6.16 32.88
CA PRO A 112 14.31 4.71 32.95
C PRO A 112 15.07 4.15 31.74
N ASN A 113 16.06 3.29 32.00
CA ASN A 113 16.72 2.49 30.98
C ASN A 113 16.18 1.06 31.01
N TRP A 114 14.99 0.85 30.43
CA TRP A 114 14.30 -0.44 30.47
C TRP A 114 14.56 -1.27 29.23
N LYS A 115 14.83 -2.56 29.43
CA LYS A 115 14.86 -3.54 28.35
C LYS A 115 13.49 -4.21 28.28
N MET A 116 12.59 -3.61 27.51
CA MET A 116 11.21 -4.05 27.38
C MET A 116 11.06 -5.11 26.29
N GLU A 117 10.25 -6.13 26.59
CA GLU A 117 9.86 -7.18 25.66
C GLU A 117 8.35 -7.41 25.75
N VAL A 118 7.68 -7.48 24.60
CA VAL A 118 6.31 -7.97 24.49
C VAL A 118 6.31 -9.18 23.55
N PRO A 119 6.35 -10.42 24.08
CA PRO A 119 6.42 -11.63 23.25
C PRO A 119 5.20 -11.82 22.35
N SER A 120 5.33 -12.70 21.35
CA SER A 120 4.24 -13.07 20.45
C SER A 120 2.96 -13.45 21.19
N GLY A 121 1.82 -12.95 20.71
CA GLY A 121 0.50 -13.18 21.31
C GLY A 121 0.30 -12.52 22.67
N GLN A 122 1.29 -11.81 23.22
CA GLN A 122 1.18 -11.12 24.49
C GLN A 122 0.81 -9.64 24.30
N SER A 123 0.35 -9.04 25.39
CA SER A 123 0.14 -7.60 25.46
C SER A 123 0.63 -7.03 26.78
N GLY A 124 0.97 -5.75 26.75
CA GLY A 124 1.38 -4.96 27.91
C GLY A 124 0.86 -3.55 27.86
N THR A 125 0.90 -2.85 29.00
CA THR A 125 0.60 -1.41 29.08
C THR A 125 1.71 -0.69 29.82
N LEU A 126 2.23 0.37 29.24
CA LEU A 126 3.09 1.35 29.91
C LEU A 126 2.37 2.68 30.00
N VAL A 127 2.17 3.19 31.22
CA VAL A 127 1.64 4.53 31.46
C VAL A 127 2.79 5.44 31.87
N ALA A 128 3.11 6.38 30.98
CA ALA A 128 4.24 7.27 31.15
C ALA A 128 3.94 8.42 32.12
N SER A 129 5.01 8.90 32.77
CA SER A 129 5.01 10.12 33.58
C SER A 129 5.23 11.36 32.70
N GLY A 130 4.96 12.56 33.23
CA GLY A 130 5.26 13.80 32.52
C GLY A 130 6.77 14.07 32.44
N ARG A 131 7.25 14.57 31.31
CA ARG A 131 8.67 14.90 31.07
C ARG A 131 9.63 13.75 31.37
N CYS A 132 9.22 12.51 31.08
CA CYS A 132 10.10 11.35 31.17
C CYS A 132 10.77 11.04 29.83
N ASN A 133 11.91 10.36 29.92
CA ASN A 133 12.68 9.84 28.80
C ASN A 133 12.64 8.31 28.90
N ILE A 134 11.84 7.65 28.08
CA ILE A 134 11.80 6.19 28.04
C ILE A 134 13.02 5.73 27.24
N GLU A 135 14.09 5.34 27.94
CA GLU A 135 15.34 4.84 27.36
C GLU A 135 15.38 3.30 27.35
N GLY A 136 16.50 2.76 26.86
CA GLY A 136 16.73 1.32 26.74
C GLY A 136 16.27 0.77 25.40
N SER A 137 15.45 -0.28 25.42
CA SER A 137 15.01 -0.96 24.19
C SER A 137 13.59 -1.52 24.29
N LEU A 138 12.92 -1.63 23.15
CA LEU A 138 11.69 -2.39 22.98
C LEU A 138 11.90 -3.51 21.95
N SER A 139 11.40 -4.70 22.26
CA SER A 139 11.52 -5.89 21.41
C SER A 139 10.28 -6.80 21.48
N GLY A 140 10.19 -7.73 20.53
CA GLY A 140 9.10 -8.70 20.40
C GLY A 140 8.07 -8.30 19.34
N ASP A 141 7.03 -9.12 19.21
CA ASP A 141 5.99 -8.99 18.18
C ASP A 141 4.56 -8.90 18.75
N GLY A 142 4.42 -8.81 20.08
CA GLY A 142 3.14 -8.59 20.74
C GLY A 142 2.63 -7.14 20.67
N THR A 143 1.66 -6.80 21.51
CA THR A 143 1.06 -5.45 21.55
C THR A 143 1.47 -4.67 22.80
N LEU A 144 2.15 -3.53 22.62
CA LEU A 144 2.38 -2.57 23.70
C LEU A 144 1.36 -1.43 23.61
N ASN A 145 0.62 -1.20 24.70
CA ASN A 145 -0.22 -0.02 24.87
C ASN A 145 0.58 1.04 25.63
N PHE A 146 0.95 2.12 24.96
CA PHE A 146 1.70 3.24 25.51
C PHE A 146 0.77 4.43 25.77
N VAL A 147 0.54 4.75 27.04
CA VAL A 147 -0.28 5.90 27.44
C VAL A 147 0.63 7.10 27.65
N THR A 148 0.52 8.08 26.76
CA THR A 148 1.36 9.29 26.75
C THR A 148 0.62 10.47 27.40
N PRO A 149 1.27 11.25 28.28
CA PRO A 149 0.63 12.38 28.95
C PRO A 149 0.71 13.68 28.13
N TYR A 150 -0.11 14.66 28.49
CA TYR A 150 -0.05 16.03 27.93
C TYR A 150 1.32 16.69 28.15
N VAL A 151 1.95 16.50 29.32
CA VAL A 151 3.27 17.08 29.65
C VAL A 151 4.43 16.34 28.96
N ARG A 152 4.13 15.60 27.88
CA ARG A 152 4.99 14.79 27.02
C ARG A 152 5.72 13.63 27.69
N ALA A 153 5.98 12.61 26.87
CA ALA A 153 6.98 11.58 27.11
C ALA A 153 7.90 11.48 25.89
N ASP A 154 9.20 11.56 26.13
CA ASP A 154 10.24 11.39 25.12
C ASP A 154 10.56 9.89 24.99
N TRP A 155 10.28 9.33 23.82
CA TRP A 155 10.71 7.99 23.43
C TRP A 155 12.13 8.06 22.88
N VAL A 156 13.03 7.39 23.59
CA VAL A 156 14.46 7.30 23.29
C VAL A 156 14.85 5.85 23.01
N ALA A 157 14.08 4.89 23.53
CA ALA A 157 14.35 3.46 23.44
C ALA A 157 14.52 3.00 21.99
N ASN A 158 15.52 2.13 21.77
CA ASN A 158 15.74 1.46 20.50
C ASN A 158 14.62 0.45 20.25
N SER A 159 13.88 0.65 19.16
CA SER A 159 12.74 -0.20 18.78
C SER A 159 12.97 -0.98 17.47
N LEU A 160 14.22 -1.16 17.03
CA LEU A 160 14.53 -1.92 15.80
C LEU A 160 14.06 -3.38 15.86
N ASN A 161 14.06 -3.97 17.05
CA ASN A 161 13.68 -5.38 17.26
C ASN A 161 12.22 -5.55 17.68
N PHE A 162 11.40 -4.49 17.56
CA PHE A 162 9.96 -4.56 17.80
C PHE A 162 9.23 -4.68 16.46
N TYR A 163 8.56 -5.80 16.26
CA TYR A 163 7.80 -6.17 15.05
C TYR A 163 6.29 -6.10 15.28
N GLY A 164 5.88 -5.82 16.52
CA GLY A 164 4.51 -5.88 16.95
C GLY A 164 3.72 -4.59 16.72
N LYS A 165 2.69 -4.41 17.53
CA LYS A 165 1.81 -3.24 17.49
C LYS A 165 2.06 -2.33 18.69
N LEU A 166 2.31 -1.04 18.42
CA LEU A 166 2.36 0.01 19.43
C LEU A 166 1.07 0.82 19.37
N ASN A 167 0.19 0.62 20.35
CA ASN A 167 -1.00 1.45 20.53
C ASN A 167 -0.64 2.65 21.38
N VAL A 168 -0.63 3.84 20.80
CA VAL A 168 -0.38 5.08 21.53
C VAL A 168 -1.71 5.73 21.87
N THR A 169 -1.96 5.96 23.16
CA THR A 169 -3.21 6.58 23.63
C THR A 169 -2.91 7.71 24.60
N SER A 170 -3.91 8.55 24.85
CA SER A 170 -3.87 9.59 25.88
C SER A 170 -5.18 9.60 26.67
N ASP A 171 -5.22 10.44 27.70
CA ASP A 171 -6.46 10.76 28.41
C ASP A 171 -7.19 11.96 27.77
N SER A 172 -8.12 12.55 28.52
CA SER A 172 -8.93 13.69 28.07
C SER A 172 -8.13 14.93 27.72
N ASP A 173 -6.93 15.09 28.29
CA ASP A 173 -6.08 16.26 28.14
C ASP A 173 -5.24 16.19 26.85
N GLY A 174 -5.25 15.02 26.20
CA GLY A 174 -4.41 14.73 25.05
C GLY A 174 -3.00 14.30 25.46
N GLY A 175 -2.26 13.79 24.49
CA GLY A 175 -0.93 13.23 24.76
C GLY A 175 0.06 13.62 23.68
N THR A 176 1.25 14.03 24.10
CA THR A 176 2.35 14.31 23.16
C THR A 176 3.33 13.15 23.19
N PHE A 177 3.31 12.32 22.14
CA PHE A 177 4.24 11.21 21.93
C PHE A 177 5.45 11.70 21.13
N ARG A 178 6.61 11.82 21.77
CA ARG A 178 7.79 12.42 21.15
C ARG A 178 8.79 11.34 20.78
N ILE A 179 9.07 11.17 19.50
CA ILE A 179 10.11 10.27 19.02
C ILE A 179 11.36 11.11 18.84
N THR A 180 12.42 10.81 19.59
CA THR A 180 13.67 11.59 19.55
C THR A 180 14.70 10.92 18.64
N ASN A 181 15.65 11.69 18.09
CA ASN A 181 16.71 11.17 17.18
C ASN A 181 17.57 10.03 17.75
N ASN A 182 17.61 9.87 19.07
CA ASN A 182 18.33 8.75 19.69
C ASN A 182 17.58 7.42 19.52
N SER A 183 16.27 7.48 19.23
CA SER A 183 15.49 6.32 18.78
C SER A 183 15.59 6.21 17.26
N THR A 184 15.78 5.00 16.75
CA THR A 184 15.82 4.71 15.30
C THR A 184 14.41 4.60 14.68
N GLY A 185 13.39 5.15 15.35
CA GLY A 185 11.98 4.93 15.01
C GLY A 185 11.52 3.49 15.27
N PHE A 186 10.46 3.09 14.56
CA PHE A 186 9.77 1.81 14.66
C PHE A 186 9.64 1.14 13.27
N PRO A 187 10.74 0.89 12.54
CA PRO A 187 10.68 0.48 11.14
C PRO A 187 9.99 -0.88 10.92
N ASN A 188 9.92 -1.73 11.94
CA ASN A 188 9.33 -3.06 11.83
C ASN A 188 7.92 -3.16 12.44
N ALA A 189 7.46 -2.13 13.16
CA ALA A 189 6.21 -2.17 13.91
C ALA A 189 5.09 -1.35 13.26
N THR A 190 3.86 -1.73 13.59
CA THR A 190 2.68 -0.92 13.32
C THR A 190 2.43 0.02 14.51
N ILE A 191 2.36 1.32 14.26
CA ILE A 191 1.93 2.31 15.25
C ILE A 191 0.46 2.65 15.01
N SER A 192 -0.35 2.58 16.06
CA SER A 192 -1.75 3.00 16.08
C SER A 192 -1.92 4.22 16.99
N LEU A 193 -2.25 5.37 16.42
CA LEU A 193 -2.50 6.59 17.19
C LEU A 193 -3.97 6.71 17.59
N GLY A 194 -4.20 6.83 18.90
CA GLY A 194 -5.51 7.12 19.49
C GLY A 194 -5.92 8.59 19.34
N ASP A 195 -7.17 8.88 19.70
CA ASP A 195 -7.71 10.25 19.72
C ASP A 195 -6.86 11.16 20.63
N LYS A 196 -6.71 12.44 20.24
CA LYS A 196 -5.91 13.47 20.91
C LYS A 196 -4.43 13.17 21.12
N VAL A 197 -3.89 12.17 20.42
CA VAL A 197 -2.45 11.92 20.38
C VAL A 197 -1.80 12.78 19.30
N ASP A 198 -0.83 13.60 19.69
CA ASP A 198 0.09 14.30 18.80
C ASP A 198 1.46 13.60 18.83
N MET A 199 1.85 13.00 17.70
CA MET A 199 3.13 12.33 17.53
C MET A 199 4.13 13.25 16.82
N GLY A 200 5.26 13.59 17.44
CA GLY A 200 6.27 14.48 16.84
C GLY A 200 7.67 13.88 16.77
N ALA A 201 8.46 14.30 15.77
CA ALA A 201 9.88 13.96 15.69
C ALA A 201 10.73 15.08 16.30
N TYR A 202 11.62 14.75 17.23
CA TYR A 202 12.41 15.71 17.98
C TYR A 202 13.91 15.45 17.85
N SER A 203 14.69 16.51 17.74
CA SER A 203 16.14 16.40 17.53
C SER A 203 16.90 15.87 18.74
N SER A 204 16.34 16.05 19.93
CA SER A 204 16.89 15.62 21.21
C SER A 204 15.78 15.52 22.25
N VAL A 205 16.06 14.81 23.33
CA VAL A 205 15.25 14.82 24.55
C VAL A 205 15.02 16.26 25.04
N GLY A 206 13.80 16.56 25.50
CA GLY A 206 13.47 17.84 26.10
C GLY A 206 13.37 19.04 25.14
N ALA A 207 13.56 18.84 23.83
CA ALA A 207 13.42 19.90 22.83
C ALA A 207 12.02 20.55 22.89
N SER A 208 11.97 21.88 22.70
CA SER A 208 10.76 22.68 22.84
C SER A 208 9.78 22.51 21.68
N SER A 209 10.26 22.14 20.50
CA SER A 209 9.46 21.93 19.29
C SER A 209 9.93 20.72 18.47
N PRO A 210 9.05 20.13 17.64
CA PRO A 210 9.46 19.15 16.66
C PRO A 210 10.46 19.72 15.66
N ASN A 211 11.33 18.86 15.13
CA ASN A 211 12.44 19.24 14.25
C ASN A 211 12.25 18.65 12.86
N THR A 212 12.19 19.50 11.84
CA THR A 212 11.97 19.13 10.42
C THR A 212 13.13 18.36 9.78
N GLY A 213 14.30 18.27 10.42
CA GLY A 213 15.43 17.45 10.00
C GLY A 213 15.47 16.07 10.67
N SER A 214 14.63 15.81 11.68
CA SER A 214 14.62 14.53 12.39
C SER A 214 13.89 13.48 11.57
N LEU A 215 14.59 12.40 11.20
CA LEU A 215 14.03 11.29 10.43
C LEU A 215 13.50 10.21 11.35
N VAL A 216 12.22 9.85 11.19
CA VAL A 216 11.60 8.74 11.87
C VAL A 216 11.09 7.73 10.84
N LYS A 217 11.54 6.49 10.99
CA LYS A 217 11.10 5.36 10.18
C LYS A 217 10.01 4.60 10.92
N ILE A 218 8.91 4.30 10.24
CA ILE A 218 7.77 3.57 10.79
C ILE A 218 7.42 2.41 9.85
N GLY A 219 7.15 1.24 10.41
CA GLY A 219 6.68 0.07 9.68
C GLY A 219 5.35 0.36 9.01
N ALA A 220 4.30 0.49 9.80
CA ALA A 220 3.00 0.98 9.33
C ALA A 220 2.43 1.99 10.30
N LEU A 221 1.66 2.96 9.77
CA LEU A 221 1.03 3.98 10.60
C LEU A 221 -0.48 4.01 10.37
N GLU A 222 -1.21 3.65 11.41
CA GLU A 222 -2.65 3.78 11.49
C GLU A 222 -3.05 4.78 12.59
N GLY A 223 -4.26 5.28 12.52
CA GLY A 223 -4.74 6.23 13.52
C GLY A 223 -6.17 6.66 13.29
N VAL A 224 -6.82 7.10 14.37
CA VAL A 224 -8.21 7.56 14.35
C VAL A 224 -8.30 9.06 14.08
N ALA A 225 -9.50 9.53 13.75
CA ALA A 225 -9.78 10.96 13.72
C ALA A 225 -9.49 11.58 15.08
N GLY A 226 -8.85 12.76 15.09
CA GLY A 226 -8.38 13.43 16.30
C GLY A 226 -6.94 13.08 16.72
N SER A 227 -6.34 12.06 16.10
CA SER A 227 -4.87 11.86 16.15
C SER A 227 -4.15 12.78 15.16
N SER A 228 -2.87 13.06 15.40
CA SER A 228 -2.05 13.88 14.51
C SER A 228 -0.57 13.49 14.50
N ILE A 229 0.08 13.83 13.38
CA ILE A 229 1.54 13.76 13.23
C ILE A 229 2.09 15.18 13.10
N GLY A 230 2.95 15.56 14.03
CA GLY A 230 3.67 16.82 14.08
C GLY A 230 4.87 16.90 13.13
N GLY A 231 5.69 17.94 13.35
CA GLY A 231 6.87 18.20 12.53
C GLY A 231 7.89 17.06 12.56
N GLY A 232 8.57 16.83 11.45
CA GLY A 232 9.50 15.72 11.26
C GLY A 232 9.61 15.26 9.82
N ARG A 233 10.60 14.41 9.52
CA ARG A 233 10.63 13.62 8.29
C ARG A 233 10.15 12.21 8.61
N TRP A 234 9.05 11.83 8.00
CA TRP A 234 8.37 10.57 8.25
C TRP A 234 8.51 9.65 7.04
N GLU A 235 9.20 8.53 7.22
CA GLU A 235 9.21 7.45 6.24
C GLU A 235 8.32 6.30 6.75
N ILE A 236 7.22 6.05 6.04
CA ILE A 236 6.15 5.16 6.50
C ILE A 236 5.97 4.03 5.48
N GLY A 237 5.94 2.79 5.95
CA GLY A 237 5.64 1.61 5.13
C GLY A 237 6.72 0.51 5.15
N TYR A 238 7.73 0.61 6.02
CA TYR A 238 8.86 -0.32 6.07
C TYR A 238 8.48 -1.80 6.35
N ASN A 239 7.37 -2.05 7.04
CA ASN A 239 6.91 -3.42 7.31
C ASN A 239 5.98 -3.97 6.22
N ASN A 240 5.77 -3.20 5.14
CA ASN A 240 4.94 -3.55 3.99
C ASN A 240 3.46 -3.84 4.31
N ALA A 241 3.00 -3.54 5.53
CA ALA A 241 1.61 -3.74 5.90
C ALA A 241 0.72 -2.63 5.34
N ASP A 242 -0.53 -2.99 5.05
CA ASP A 242 -1.57 -2.01 4.76
C ASP A 242 -1.98 -1.28 6.05
N ALA A 243 -2.27 0.01 5.96
CA ALA A 243 -2.69 0.80 7.12
C ALA A 243 -3.62 1.95 6.71
N VAL A 244 -4.50 2.33 7.62
CA VAL A 244 -5.44 3.45 7.45
C VAL A 244 -5.16 4.53 8.49
N PHE A 245 -4.86 5.74 8.02
CA PHE A 245 -4.63 6.90 8.87
C PHE A 245 -5.75 7.93 8.68
N ASN A 246 -6.59 8.06 9.72
CA ASN A 246 -7.69 9.02 9.78
C ASN A 246 -7.32 10.31 10.54
N GLY A 247 -6.06 10.41 10.99
CA GLY A 247 -5.55 11.61 11.66
C GLY A 247 -5.15 12.71 10.68
N THR A 248 -4.61 13.80 11.24
CA THR A 248 -4.10 14.95 10.48
C THR A 248 -2.58 15.02 10.52
N THR A 249 -2.00 15.86 9.67
CA THR A 249 -0.56 16.19 9.75
C THR A 249 -0.36 17.68 9.91
N SER A 250 0.68 18.07 10.65
CA SER A 250 1.06 19.47 10.80
C SER A 250 1.67 20.05 9.52
N ALA A 251 1.79 21.39 9.47
CA ALA A 251 2.42 22.10 8.37
C ALA A 251 3.89 21.71 8.14
N THR A 252 4.58 21.27 9.20
CA THR A 252 6.01 20.95 9.17
C THR A 252 6.29 19.45 9.08
N ALA A 253 5.27 18.61 8.89
CA ALA A 253 5.44 17.19 8.63
C ALA A 253 5.86 16.97 7.17
N THR A 254 6.99 16.30 6.95
CA THR A 254 7.44 15.84 5.62
C THR A 254 7.16 14.36 5.49
N ILE A 255 6.46 13.94 4.44
CA ILE A 255 5.93 12.58 4.31
C ILE A 255 6.58 11.88 3.12
N THR A 256 7.13 10.69 3.38
CA THR A 256 7.62 9.77 2.36
C THR A 256 6.99 8.40 2.59
N LYS A 257 6.16 7.95 1.64
CA LYS A 257 5.61 6.60 1.62
C LYS A 257 6.63 5.66 0.98
N VAL A 258 6.98 4.58 1.68
CA VAL A 258 7.91 3.53 1.23
C VAL A 258 7.26 2.15 1.35
N GLY A 259 7.96 1.10 0.92
CA GLY A 259 7.50 -0.30 1.03
C GLY A 259 6.28 -0.61 0.16
N THR A 260 5.90 -1.88 0.11
CA THR A 260 4.91 -2.39 -0.87
C THR A 260 3.46 -2.27 -0.40
N GLY A 261 3.23 -2.06 0.90
CA GLY A 261 1.88 -1.95 1.46
C GLY A 261 1.11 -0.72 0.98
N LYS A 262 -0.21 -0.74 1.15
CA LYS A 262 -1.12 0.37 0.89
C LYS A 262 -1.31 1.23 2.14
N TRP A 263 -1.03 2.52 2.04
CA TRP A 263 -1.32 3.49 3.09
C TRP A 263 -2.49 4.38 2.68
N THR A 264 -3.60 4.26 3.38
CA THR A 264 -4.84 5.00 3.10
C THR A 264 -4.95 6.22 3.99
N LEU A 265 -5.03 7.40 3.38
CA LEU A 265 -5.23 8.69 4.07
C LEU A 265 -6.68 9.12 3.93
N THR A 266 -7.41 9.25 5.04
CA THR A 266 -8.80 9.77 5.04
C THR A 266 -8.90 11.16 5.68
N GLY A 267 -7.93 11.54 6.51
CA GLY A 267 -7.85 12.85 7.13
C GLY A 267 -7.23 13.92 6.23
N THR A 268 -7.29 15.17 6.68
CA THR A 268 -6.64 16.30 6.01
C THR A 268 -5.21 16.49 6.49
N SER A 269 -4.31 16.75 5.55
CA SER A 269 -2.93 17.13 5.79
C SER A 269 -2.81 18.64 5.69
N ALA A 270 -2.24 19.27 6.72
CA ALA A 270 -1.83 20.67 6.67
C ALA A 270 -0.39 20.83 6.15
N SER A 271 0.29 19.72 5.79
CA SER A 271 1.69 19.74 5.36
C SER A 271 1.91 20.72 4.21
N THR A 272 2.98 21.50 4.32
CA THR A 272 3.50 22.32 3.24
C THR A 272 4.79 21.72 2.66
N ALA A 273 5.08 20.46 2.97
CA ALA A 273 6.21 19.75 2.36
C ALA A 273 5.78 19.04 1.08
N ILE A 274 6.77 18.66 0.27
CA ILE A 274 6.58 17.75 -0.84
C ILE A 274 6.26 16.36 -0.27
N VAL A 275 5.29 15.66 -0.87
CA VAL A 275 5.00 14.26 -0.55
C VAL A 275 5.66 13.36 -1.59
N ASN A 276 6.48 12.42 -1.14
CA ASN A 276 7.10 11.42 -2.02
C ASN A 276 6.42 10.07 -1.81
N ILE A 277 6.00 9.43 -2.90
CA ILE A 277 5.51 8.06 -2.91
C ILE A 277 6.59 7.23 -3.60
N ASN A 278 7.48 6.63 -2.80
CA ASN A 278 8.65 5.89 -3.27
C ASN A 278 8.37 4.39 -3.48
N GLY A 279 7.22 3.88 -3.03
CA GLY A 279 6.83 2.49 -3.24
C GLY A 279 5.43 2.17 -2.71
N GLY A 280 4.86 1.09 -3.23
CA GLY A 280 3.53 0.62 -2.87
C GLY A 280 2.46 1.62 -3.25
N THR A 281 1.34 1.65 -2.51
CA THR A 281 0.21 2.52 -2.82
C THR A 281 0.00 3.57 -1.74
N LEU A 282 -0.11 4.84 -2.13
CA LEU A 282 -0.76 5.88 -1.31
C LEU A 282 -2.19 6.05 -1.82
N GLU A 283 -3.17 5.69 -1.00
CA GLU A 283 -4.59 5.82 -1.35
C GLU A 283 -5.19 7.02 -0.62
N VAL A 284 -5.69 8.02 -1.36
CA VAL A 284 -6.34 9.19 -0.77
C VAL A 284 -7.86 9.03 -0.78
N ARG A 285 -8.49 9.24 0.38
CA ARG A 285 -9.94 9.06 0.59
C ARG A 285 -10.57 10.17 1.42
N ASN A 286 -9.85 11.27 1.62
CA ASN A 286 -10.40 12.44 2.30
C ASN A 286 -11.57 13.03 1.50
N THR A 287 -12.64 13.41 2.20
CA THR A 287 -13.85 14.00 1.59
C THR A 287 -13.80 15.52 1.55
N THR A 288 -12.93 16.14 2.34
CA THR A 288 -12.69 17.58 2.41
C THR A 288 -11.20 17.87 2.49
N GLY A 289 -10.79 19.10 2.19
CA GLY A 289 -9.39 19.53 2.22
C GLY A 289 -8.49 18.71 1.31
N SER A 290 -7.21 18.55 1.67
CA SER A 290 -6.28 17.67 0.94
C SER A 290 -5.69 16.61 1.86
N ALA A 291 -5.56 15.37 1.39
CA ALA A 291 -4.85 14.29 2.10
C ALA A 291 -3.31 14.48 2.11
N THR A 292 -2.75 15.23 1.16
CA THR A 292 -1.29 15.36 0.97
C THR A 292 -0.76 16.77 1.19
N GLY A 293 -1.64 17.71 1.55
CA GLY A 293 -1.27 19.11 1.74
C GLY A 293 -1.28 19.91 0.45
N THR A 294 -0.60 21.06 0.44
CA THR A 294 -0.69 22.04 -0.65
C THR A 294 0.42 21.93 -1.70
N ASN A 295 1.52 21.25 -1.38
CA ASN A 295 2.69 21.16 -2.25
C ASN A 295 2.70 19.89 -3.10
N ALA A 296 3.71 19.80 -3.98
CA ALA A 296 3.77 18.76 -5.00
C ALA A 296 3.81 17.34 -4.41
N VAL A 297 3.15 16.43 -5.13
CA VAL A 297 3.21 14.98 -4.90
C VAL A 297 4.00 14.34 -6.03
N TYR A 298 5.05 13.60 -5.68
CA TYR A 298 5.84 12.82 -6.62
C TYR A 298 5.51 11.33 -6.49
N VAL A 299 4.95 10.75 -7.54
CA VAL A 299 4.75 9.30 -7.67
C VAL A 299 5.97 8.73 -8.38
N ARG A 300 6.80 7.99 -7.66
CA ARG A 300 8.07 7.42 -8.17
C ARG A 300 7.85 6.05 -8.81
N ASP A 301 8.90 5.56 -9.47
CA ASP A 301 8.95 4.22 -10.07
C ASP A 301 8.47 3.13 -9.08
N GLY A 302 7.60 2.23 -9.55
CA GLY A 302 7.00 1.16 -8.75
C GLY A 302 5.96 1.60 -7.73
N ALA A 303 5.63 2.90 -7.66
CA ALA A 303 4.63 3.43 -6.74
C ALA A 303 3.29 3.75 -7.42
N THR A 304 2.23 3.76 -6.62
CA THR A 304 0.87 4.09 -7.07
C THR A 304 0.26 5.20 -6.20
N LEU A 305 -0.32 6.21 -6.85
CA LEU A 305 -1.29 7.13 -6.23
C LEU A 305 -2.70 6.67 -6.61
N ALA A 306 -3.54 6.38 -5.62
CA ALA A 306 -4.88 5.87 -5.84
C ALA A 306 -5.95 6.57 -5.00
N GLY A 307 -7.20 6.20 -5.22
CA GLY A 307 -8.32 6.58 -4.35
C GLY A 307 -9.32 7.53 -4.99
N THR A 308 -10.19 8.08 -4.15
CA THR A 308 -11.31 8.96 -4.54
C THR A 308 -11.28 10.31 -3.82
N GLY A 309 -10.16 10.60 -3.14
CA GLY A 309 -9.97 11.80 -2.33
C GLY A 309 -9.45 12.98 -3.13
N ILE A 310 -8.87 13.93 -2.40
CA ILE A 310 -8.40 15.22 -2.92
C ILE A 310 -6.90 15.39 -2.61
N VAL A 311 -6.12 15.58 -3.66
CA VAL A 311 -4.74 16.05 -3.63
C VAL A 311 -4.75 17.55 -3.92
N GLY A 312 -4.23 18.35 -2.98
CA GLY A 312 -4.29 19.80 -3.05
C GLY A 312 -3.20 20.39 -3.95
N GLY A 313 -2.03 19.77 -3.96
CA GLY A 313 -0.91 20.19 -4.81
C GLY A 313 -0.95 19.62 -6.24
N SER A 314 0.11 19.92 -6.97
CA SER A 314 0.35 19.31 -8.29
C SER A 314 0.89 17.89 -8.15
N VAL A 315 0.57 17.02 -9.10
CA VAL A 315 1.03 15.62 -9.14
C VAL A 315 1.92 15.40 -10.35
N LEU A 316 3.12 14.85 -10.12
CA LEU A 316 4.00 14.36 -11.16
C LEU A 316 4.11 12.83 -11.04
N VAL A 317 3.70 12.14 -12.10
CA VAL A 317 3.75 10.67 -12.20
C VAL A 317 4.92 10.28 -13.09
N GLN A 318 5.95 9.68 -12.49
CA GLN A 318 7.20 9.35 -13.18
C GLN A 318 7.11 8.04 -13.97
N SER A 319 8.15 7.75 -14.75
CA SER A 319 8.28 6.45 -15.43
C SER A 319 8.18 5.30 -14.42
N GLY A 320 7.41 4.27 -14.76
CA GLY A 320 7.14 3.10 -13.90
C GLY A 320 6.14 3.35 -12.76
N ALA A 321 5.65 4.58 -12.60
CA ALA A 321 4.65 4.94 -11.60
C ALA A 321 3.22 4.85 -12.16
N ILE A 322 2.25 4.68 -11.27
CA ILE A 322 0.83 4.54 -11.62
C ILE A 322 0.00 5.62 -10.91
N VAL A 323 -0.93 6.24 -11.64
CA VAL A 323 -2.07 6.94 -11.05
C VAL A 323 -3.35 6.15 -11.36
N SER A 324 -4.11 5.80 -10.32
CA SER A 324 -5.28 4.92 -10.41
C SER A 324 -6.43 5.50 -9.58
N PRO A 325 -7.24 6.42 -10.12
CA PRO A 325 -8.50 6.83 -9.48
C PRO A 325 -9.37 5.61 -9.12
N GLY A 326 -10.21 5.74 -8.10
CA GLY A 326 -11.13 4.69 -7.66
C GLY A 326 -10.71 3.96 -6.38
N ASN A 327 -11.62 3.14 -5.85
CA ASN A 327 -11.35 2.25 -4.70
C ASN A 327 -12.36 1.10 -4.64
N ASN A 328 -11.96 -0.10 -5.08
CA ASN A 328 -12.81 -1.30 -5.04
C ASN A 328 -14.22 -1.03 -5.59
N GLY A 329 -14.31 -0.14 -6.58
CA GLY A 329 -15.51 0.52 -7.08
C GLY A 329 -15.13 1.83 -7.77
N PHE A 330 -16.03 2.35 -8.61
CA PHE A 330 -15.77 3.49 -9.47
C PHE A 330 -15.76 4.83 -8.71
N GLY A 331 -14.77 5.68 -8.95
CA GLY A 331 -14.68 6.98 -8.29
C GLY A 331 -13.75 7.99 -8.94
N THR A 332 -13.81 9.22 -8.44
CA THR A 332 -13.02 10.34 -8.96
C THR A 332 -11.88 10.67 -8.02
N LEU A 333 -10.64 10.63 -8.49
CA LEU A 333 -9.49 11.23 -7.80
C LEU A 333 -9.39 12.70 -8.22
N THR A 334 -9.40 13.60 -7.24
CA THR A 334 -9.29 15.04 -7.49
C THR A 334 -7.86 15.52 -7.25
N ILE A 335 -7.30 16.26 -8.20
CA ILE A 335 -6.00 16.90 -8.14
C ILE A 335 -6.23 18.39 -8.39
N ASN A 336 -6.09 19.23 -7.38
CA ASN A 336 -6.38 20.66 -7.52
C ASN A 336 -5.30 21.40 -8.33
N GLY A 337 -4.06 20.89 -8.33
CA GLY A 337 -2.94 21.45 -9.09
C GLY A 337 -2.86 20.94 -10.53
N VAL A 338 -1.65 20.98 -11.07
CA VAL A 338 -1.30 20.39 -12.38
C VAL A 338 -1.15 18.88 -12.24
N LEU A 339 -1.59 18.13 -13.24
CA LEU A 339 -1.22 16.72 -13.42
C LEU A 339 -0.20 16.62 -14.56
N SER A 340 0.99 16.09 -14.26
CA SER A 340 2.03 15.81 -15.25
C SER A 340 2.31 14.31 -15.30
N LEU A 341 1.95 13.68 -16.41
CA LEU A 341 2.31 12.30 -16.72
C LEU A 341 3.60 12.30 -17.52
N LEU A 342 4.60 11.51 -17.11
CA LEU A 342 5.83 11.32 -17.89
C LEU A 342 5.72 10.07 -18.77
N THR A 343 6.54 10.00 -19.82
CA THR A 343 6.71 8.76 -20.60
C THR A 343 7.09 7.62 -19.67
N GLY A 344 6.49 6.45 -19.89
CA GLY A 344 6.64 5.26 -19.04
C GLY A 344 5.76 5.25 -17.79
N SER A 345 5.02 6.32 -17.47
CA SER A 345 3.97 6.29 -16.43
C SER A 345 2.71 5.57 -16.92
N THR A 346 1.83 5.16 -16.00
CA THR A 346 0.52 4.58 -16.31
C THR A 346 -0.60 5.36 -15.65
N THR A 347 -1.63 5.72 -16.41
CA THR A 347 -2.94 6.13 -15.88
C THR A 347 -3.90 4.95 -16.03
N ARG A 348 -4.34 4.38 -14.91
CA ARG A 348 -5.26 3.25 -14.88
C ARG A 348 -6.69 3.73 -14.62
N ILE A 349 -7.62 3.35 -15.49
CA ILE A 349 -9.05 3.67 -15.37
C ILE A 349 -9.82 2.36 -15.36
N GLU A 350 -10.47 2.03 -14.23
CA GLU A 350 -11.40 0.91 -14.19
C GLU A 350 -12.80 1.36 -14.63
N LEU A 351 -13.52 0.51 -15.36
CA LEU A 351 -14.88 0.80 -15.82
C LEU A 351 -15.78 -0.43 -15.89
N PHE A 352 -17.09 -0.21 -15.83
CA PHE A 352 -18.14 -1.19 -16.10
C PHE A 352 -19.34 -0.48 -16.73
N GLY A 353 -19.62 -0.77 -18.00
CA GLY A 353 -20.65 -0.05 -18.75
C GLY A 353 -20.34 1.45 -18.79
N ALA A 354 -21.25 2.28 -18.25
CA ALA A 354 -21.07 3.73 -18.17
C ALA A 354 -20.39 4.23 -16.88
N GLN A 355 -20.21 3.36 -15.88
CA GLN A 355 -19.53 3.71 -14.64
C GLN A 355 -18.02 3.54 -14.86
N LEU A 356 -17.23 4.51 -14.41
CA LEU A 356 -15.78 4.50 -14.56
C LEU A 356 -15.10 5.35 -13.50
N ASP A 357 -13.84 5.03 -13.26
CA ASP A 357 -12.93 5.91 -12.55
C ASP A 357 -12.58 7.14 -13.37
N ARG A 358 -12.32 8.25 -12.69
CA ARG A 358 -12.04 9.54 -13.34
C ARG A 358 -10.95 10.31 -12.62
N LEU A 359 -10.20 11.08 -13.39
CA LEU A 359 -9.35 12.14 -12.86
C LEU A 359 -10.07 13.48 -13.02
N SER A 360 -10.14 14.24 -11.93
CA SER A 360 -10.56 15.64 -11.94
C SER A 360 -9.35 16.51 -11.64
N VAL A 361 -8.88 17.28 -12.61
CA VAL A 361 -7.69 18.11 -12.50
C VAL A 361 -8.12 19.59 -12.51
N GLY A 362 -7.74 20.33 -11.48
CA GLY A 362 -8.12 21.74 -11.30
C GLY A 362 -7.37 22.71 -12.21
N SER A 363 -6.29 22.25 -12.86
CA SER A 363 -5.43 23.04 -13.75
C SER A 363 -5.13 22.30 -15.06
N THR A 364 -3.88 22.29 -15.53
CA THR A 364 -3.49 21.56 -16.75
C THR A 364 -3.24 20.08 -16.46
N ALA A 365 -3.78 19.21 -17.31
CA ALA A 365 -3.36 17.81 -17.42
C ALA A 365 -2.44 17.65 -18.64
N SER A 366 -1.19 17.26 -18.42
CA SER A 366 -0.21 16.95 -19.47
C SER A 366 -0.10 15.44 -19.64
N LEU A 367 -0.53 14.92 -20.78
CA LEU A 367 -0.63 13.49 -21.05
C LEU A 367 0.61 12.97 -21.76
N LYS A 368 1.13 11.84 -21.25
CA LYS A 368 2.16 10.96 -21.80
C LYS A 368 1.95 9.55 -21.21
N GLY A 369 2.84 8.61 -21.52
CA GLY A 369 2.81 7.28 -20.92
C GLY A 369 1.62 6.44 -21.41
N THR A 370 1.21 5.46 -20.62
CA THR A 370 0.16 4.51 -21.01
C THR A 370 -1.16 4.85 -20.36
N LEU A 371 -2.24 4.86 -21.14
CA LEU A 371 -3.60 4.78 -20.62
C LEU A 371 -4.01 3.30 -20.53
N GLU A 372 -4.18 2.78 -19.33
CA GLU A 372 -4.67 1.42 -19.08
C GLU A 372 -6.17 1.46 -18.79
N MET A 373 -6.97 1.02 -19.75
CA MET A 373 -8.42 0.89 -19.65
C MET A 373 -8.78 -0.51 -19.17
N VAL A 374 -9.26 -0.62 -17.94
CA VAL A 374 -9.59 -1.90 -17.29
C VAL A 374 -11.11 -2.08 -17.25
N ASN A 375 -11.65 -2.76 -18.26
CA ASN A 375 -13.06 -3.11 -18.29
C ASN A 375 -13.35 -4.31 -17.39
N LYS A 376 -14.13 -4.09 -16.33
CA LYS A 376 -14.59 -5.12 -15.38
C LYS A 376 -15.87 -5.82 -15.86
N GLY A 377 -16.48 -5.36 -16.95
CA GLY A 377 -17.71 -5.90 -17.53
C GLY A 377 -17.47 -6.74 -18.79
N SER A 378 -18.48 -6.78 -19.66
CA SER A 378 -18.38 -7.38 -21.01
C SER A 378 -17.54 -6.50 -21.95
N THR A 379 -17.39 -6.91 -23.22
CA THR A 379 -16.65 -6.18 -24.26
C THR A 379 -17.09 -4.71 -24.39
N TYR A 380 -16.16 -3.86 -24.84
CA TYR A 380 -16.48 -2.49 -25.22
C TYR A 380 -17.46 -2.44 -26.39
N THR A 381 -18.24 -1.37 -26.50
CA THR A 381 -19.28 -1.21 -27.52
C THR A 381 -18.98 0.01 -28.39
N ALA A 382 -19.03 -0.15 -29.72
CA ALA A 382 -18.88 0.94 -30.68
C ALA A 382 -19.88 2.09 -30.40
N GLY A 383 -19.43 3.32 -30.62
CA GLY A 383 -20.17 4.55 -30.31
C GLY A 383 -20.11 4.98 -28.83
N THR A 384 -19.55 4.16 -27.94
CA THR A 384 -19.45 4.51 -26.51
C THR A 384 -18.31 5.51 -26.29
N SER A 385 -18.54 6.51 -25.44
CA SER A 385 -17.55 7.53 -25.08
C SER A 385 -17.33 7.58 -23.57
N TYR A 386 -16.08 7.67 -23.15
CA TYR A 386 -15.65 7.68 -21.76
C TYR A 386 -14.93 8.99 -21.43
N LYS A 387 -15.52 9.81 -20.56
CA LYS A 387 -14.88 11.01 -19.99
C LYS A 387 -13.97 10.60 -18.84
N ILE A 388 -12.71 10.32 -19.15
CA ILE A 388 -11.72 9.79 -18.21
C ILE A 388 -11.00 10.90 -17.43
N ILE A 389 -10.89 12.09 -18.02
CA ILE A 389 -10.23 13.25 -17.42
C ILE A 389 -11.13 14.47 -17.59
N THR A 390 -11.32 15.23 -16.51
CA THR A 390 -11.87 16.58 -16.56
C THR A 390 -10.79 17.56 -16.14
N ALA A 391 -10.46 18.52 -16.99
CA ALA A 391 -9.50 19.58 -16.68
C ALA A 391 -9.82 20.85 -17.49
N PRO A 392 -9.51 22.05 -16.97
CA PRO A 392 -9.55 23.29 -17.77
C PRO A 392 -8.70 23.24 -19.04
N THR A 393 -7.57 22.54 -19.00
CA THR A 393 -6.67 22.40 -20.15
C THR A 393 -6.07 21.00 -20.16
N ILE A 394 -6.14 20.33 -21.30
CA ILE A 394 -5.50 19.03 -21.53
C ILE A 394 -4.53 19.18 -22.70
N THR A 395 -3.29 18.75 -22.51
CA THR A 395 -2.21 18.85 -23.51
C THR A 395 -1.53 17.50 -23.68
N GLY A 396 -0.90 17.29 -24.84
CA GLY A 396 -0.25 16.03 -25.17
C GLY A 396 -1.24 14.90 -25.48
N THR A 397 -0.71 13.69 -25.58
CA THR A 397 -1.45 12.45 -25.83
C THR A 397 -0.79 11.32 -25.06
N PHE A 398 -1.53 10.26 -24.75
CA PHE A 398 -0.92 9.03 -24.26
C PHE A 398 -0.01 8.42 -25.35
N ASP A 399 1.14 7.89 -24.93
CA ASP A 399 2.10 7.20 -25.78
C ASP A 399 1.55 5.83 -26.22
N ALA A 400 0.70 5.21 -25.39
CA ALA A 400 0.02 3.94 -25.67
C ALA A 400 -1.32 3.83 -24.94
N ILE A 401 -2.20 2.95 -25.44
CA ILE A 401 -3.44 2.56 -24.77
C ILE A 401 -3.42 1.04 -24.60
N VAL A 402 -3.83 0.56 -23.42
CA VAL A 402 -3.92 -0.86 -23.09
C VAL A 402 -5.36 -1.17 -22.66
N PRO A 403 -6.03 -2.16 -23.27
CA PRO A 403 -5.59 -2.95 -24.42
C PRO A 403 -5.40 -2.09 -25.68
N ALA A 404 -4.56 -2.53 -26.61
CA ALA A 404 -4.24 -1.79 -27.85
C ALA A 404 -5.48 -1.56 -28.73
N THR A 405 -6.44 -2.48 -28.69
CA THR A 405 -7.77 -2.35 -29.30
C THR A 405 -8.85 -2.60 -28.25
N PRO A 406 -10.00 -1.91 -28.29
CA PRO A 406 -11.11 -2.15 -27.37
C PRO A 406 -11.82 -3.48 -27.62
N GLY A 407 -11.62 -4.13 -28.76
CA GLY A 407 -12.17 -5.45 -29.06
C GLY A 407 -11.96 -5.82 -30.51
N GLU A 408 -12.40 -7.01 -30.90
CA GLU A 408 -12.39 -7.44 -32.30
C GLU A 408 -13.26 -6.50 -33.16
N GLY A 409 -12.71 -6.02 -34.28
CA GLY A 409 -13.41 -5.10 -35.18
C GLY A 409 -13.63 -3.69 -34.61
N LEU A 410 -13.01 -3.34 -33.48
CA LEU A 410 -13.14 -2.05 -32.82
C LEU A 410 -11.78 -1.34 -32.69
N GLU A 411 -11.81 -0.01 -32.68
CA GLU A 411 -10.62 0.83 -32.46
C GLU A 411 -10.87 1.94 -31.43
N TRP A 412 -9.80 2.41 -30.81
CA TRP A 412 -9.85 3.57 -29.91
C TRP A 412 -9.84 4.86 -30.73
N ASN A 413 -10.84 5.71 -30.51
CA ASN A 413 -10.86 7.06 -31.05
C ASN A 413 -10.42 8.06 -29.97
N THR A 414 -9.29 8.73 -30.23
CA THR A 414 -8.66 9.72 -29.35
C THR A 414 -8.79 11.15 -29.87
N SER A 415 -9.59 11.41 -30.90
CA SER A 415 -9.76 12.75 -31.51
C SER A 415 -10.24 13.81 -30.51
N ARG A 416 -10.94 13.38 -29.45
CA ARG A 416 -11.46 14.23 -28.36
C ARG A 416 -10.63 14.12 -27.07
N MET A 417 -9.37 13.71 -27.16
CA MET A 417 -8.50 13.61 -25.99
C MET A 417 -8.18 14.98 -25.37
N SER A 418 -8.22 16.07 -26.15
CA SER A 418 -8.15 17.44 -25.63
C SER A 418 -9.34 17.82 -24.75
N GLU A 419 -10.46 17.09 -24.86
CA GLU A 419 -11.60 17.16 -23.96
C GLU A 419 -11.54 16.07 -22.88
N GLY A 420 -10.51 15.23 -22.83
CA GLY A 420 -10.39 14.13 -21.87
C GLY A 420 -11.38 13.00 -22.12
N ILE A 421 -11.80 12.84 -23.38
CA ILE A 421 -12.73 11.81 -23.83
C ILE A 421 -11.99 10.83 -24.74
N ILE A 422 -12.18 9.54 -24.46
CA ILE A 422 -11.81 8.43 -25.35
C ILE A 422 -13.09 7.72 -25.77
N SER A 423 -13.19 7.38 -27.06
CA SER A 423 -14.35 6.72 -27.64
C SER A 423 -13.97 5.39 -28.28
N VAL A 424 -14.98 4.55 -28.49
CA VAL A 424 -14.83 3.25 -29.17
C VAL A 424 -15.51 3.37 -30.52
N ASP A 425 -14.76 3.19 -31.59
CA ASP A 425 -15.29 3.18 -32.96
C ASP A 425 -15.21 1.78 -33.56
N VAL A 426 -15.92 1.58 -34.67
CA VAL A 426 -15.69 0.42 -35.53
C VAL A 426 -14.34 0.63 -36.21
N ALA A 427 -13.49 -0.39 -36.22
CA ALA A 427 -12.19 -0.31 -36.87
C ALA A 427 -12.37 0.09 -38.34
N SER A 428 -11.86 1.26 -38.70
CA SER A 428 -11.86 1.78 -40.07
C SER A 428 -11.07 0.90 -41.06
N ASN A 429 -10.25 -0.02 -40.54
CA ASN A 429 -9.45 -0.99 -41.28
C ASN A 429 -9.87 -2.44 -41.03
N VAL A 430 -11.17 -2.75 -40.98
CA VAL A 430 -11.55 -4.07 -41.51
C VAL A 430 -11.17 -4.00 -42.99
N ARG A 431 -10.04 -4.59 -43.40
CA ARG A 431 -9.97 -5.13 -44.75
C ARG A 431 -11.19 -6.04 -44.81
N GLN A 432 -12.26 -5.56 -45.45
CA GLN A 432 -13.22 -6.49 -46.02
C GLN A 432 -12.37 -7.53 -46.72
N PRO A 433 -12.65 -8.84 -46.62
CA PRO A 433 -12.15 -9.71 -47.66
C PRO A 433 -12.70 -9.09 -48.94
N GLU A 434 -11.85 -8.37 -49.68
CA GLU A 434 -12.17 -7.95 -51.02
C GLU A 434 -12.59 -9.26 -51.67
N SER A 435 -13.82 -9.32 -52.16
CA SER A 435 -14.28 -10.52 -52.84
C SER A 435 -13.52 -10.58 -54.15
N HIS A 436 -12.30 -11.10 -54.11
CA HIS A 436 -11.49 -11.36 -55.29
C HIS A 436 -12.27 -12.32 -56.17
N THR A 437 -12.57 -11.86 -57.37
CA THR A 437 -13.27 -12.67 -58.37
C THR A 437 -12.26 -13.48 -59.15
N ILE A 438 -12.16 -14.78 -58.86
CA ILE A 438 -11.36 -15.70 -59.67
C ILE A 438 -12.24 -16.24 -60.81
N GLN A 439 -11.83 -15.96 -62.05
CA GLN A 439 -12.45 -16.51 -63.25
C GLN A 439 -11.66 -17.73 -63.74
N LEU A 440 -12.37 -18.80 -64.12
CA LEU A 440 -11.78 -20.01 -64.68
C LEU A 440 -12.23 -20.18 -66.14
N TYR A 441 -11.28 -20.23 -67.08
CA TYR A 441 -11.57 -20.42 -68.51
C TYR A 441 -10.43 -21.14 -69.26
N PRO A 442 -10.71 -21.89 -70.34
CA PRO A 442 -12.03 -22.29 -70.79
C PRO A 442 -12.69 -23.29 -69.84
N GLN A 443 -14.01 -23.36 -69.89
CA GLN A 443 -14.82 -24.35 -69.17
C GLN A 443 -15.94 -24.83 -70.13
N PRO A 444 -15.97 -26.12 -70.54
CA PRO A 444 -15.02 -27.19 -70.21
C PRO A 444 -13.60 -26.97 -70.75
N ALA A 445 -12.59 -27.57 -70.11
CA ALA A 445 -11.18 -27.49 -70.48
C ALA A 445 -10.71 -28.80 -71.12
N SER A 446 -9.90 -28.74 -72.19
CA SER A 446 -9.40 -29.94 -72.89
C SER A 446 -7.93 -30.25 -72.62
N GLY A 447 -7.09 -29.27 -72.31
CA GLY A 447 -5.66 -29.48 -72.06
C GLY A 447 -5.10 -28.62 -70.94
N TYR A 448 -5.66 -27.42 -70.76
CA TYR A 448 -5.36 -26.53 -69.65
C TYR A 448 -6.59 -25.68 -69.31
N CYS A 449 -6.61 -25.11 -68.11
CA CYS A 449 -7.46 -23.97 -67.78
C CYS A 449 -6.61 -22.82 -67.23
N MET A 450 -7.11 -21.60 -67.38
CA MET A 450 -6.52 -20.39 -66.84
C MET A 450 -7.36 -19.91 -65.67
N LEU A 451 -6.69 -19.62 -64.56
CA LEU A 451 -7.24 -18.81 -63.48
C LEU A 451 -6.88 -17.36 -63.78
N SER A 452 -7.87 -16.48 -63.83
CA SER A 452 -7.65 -15.04 -63.90
C SER A 452 -8.16 -14.38 -62.64
N PHE A 453 -7.30 -13.56 -62.06
CA PHE A 453 -7.55 -12.81 -60.85
C PHE A 453 -7.84 -11.35 -61.25
N ASP A 454 -8.70 -10.67 -60.50
CA ASP A 454 -8.99 -9.25 -60.69
C ASP A 454 -7.82 -8.34 -60.28
N GLU A 455 -6.91 -8.85 -59.45
CA GLU A 455 -5.62 -8.24 -59.15
C GLU A 455 -4.47 -9.26 -58.99
N THR A 456 -3.24 -8.79 -58.79
CA THR A 456 -2.09 -9.66 -58.48
C THR A 456 -2.30 -10.35 -57.15
N ILE A 457 -2.21 -11.68 -57.16
CA ILE A 457 -2.25 -12.44 -55.92
C ILE A 457 -0.86 -12.58 -55.27
N GLU A 458 -0.64 -11.91 -54.14
CA GLU A 458 0.58 -12.09 -53.34
C GLU A 458 0.51 -13.41 -52.54
N ALA A 459 1.56 -14.24 -52.65
CA ALA A 459 1.84 -15.42 -51.84
C ALA A 459 0.63 -16.36 -51.56
N GLN A 460 0.14 -17.04 -52.59
CA GLN A 460 -0.99 -17.97 -52.54
C GLN A 460 -0.58 -19.42 -52.75
N LYS A 461 -1.46 -20.34 -52.37
CA LYS A 461 -1.40 -21.76 -52.72
C LYS A 461 -2.58 -22.09 -53.65
N ILE A 462 -2.28 -22.71 -54.79
CA ILE A 462 -3.28 -23.27 -55.69
C ILE A 462 -3.21 -24.80 -55.61
N GLU A 463 -4.36 -25.43 -55.45
CA GLU A 463 -4.51 -26.86 -55.29
C GLU A 463 -5.53 -27.40 -56.30
N LEU A 464 -5.16 -28.44 -57.04
CA LEU A 464 -6.10 -29.20 -57.86
C LEU A 464 -6.49 -30.48 -57.14
N ILE A 465 -7.78 -30.72 -57.03
CA ILE A 465 -8.38 -31.81 -56.26
C ILE A 465 -9.34 -32.56 -57.19
N ASP A 466 -9.34 -33.90 -57.18
CA ASP A 466 -10.29 -34.68 -57.96
C ASP A 466 -11.69 -34.74 -57.32
N ALA A 467 -12.65 -35.33 -58.04
CA ALA A 467 -14.03 -35.47 -57.57
C ALA A 467 -14.19 -36.28 -56.27
N THR A 468 -13.19 -37.06 -55.86
CA THR A 468 -13.19 -37.84 -54.61
C THR A 468 -12.60 -37.07 -53.43
N GLY A 469 -12.06 -35.87 -53.68
CA GLY A 469 -11.39 -35.05 -52.68
C GLY A 469 -9.88 -35.31 -52.56
N LYS A 470 -9.29 -36.13 -53.43
CA LYS A 470 -7.85 -36.39 -53.42
C LYS A 470 -7.10 -35.23 -54.09
N LEU A 471 -6.08 -34.73 -53.40
CA LEU A 471 -5.16 -33.73 -53.93
C LEU A 471 -4.34 -34.32 -55.09
N ILE A 472 -4.45 -33.70 -56.26
CA ILE A 472 -3.68 -34.04 -57.47
C ILE A 472 -2.35 -33.31 -57.46
N PHE A 473 -2.37 -32.00 -57.24
CA PHE A 473 -1.17 -31.20 -57.02
C PHE A 473 -1.46 -29.94 -56.20
N ALA A 474 -0.39 -29.35 -55.68
CA ALA A 474 -0.39 -28.08 -54.99
C ALA A 474 0.85 -27.29 -55.37
N GLU A 475 0.69 -26.01 -55.69
CA GLU A 475 1.81 -25.13 -56.01
C GLU A 475 1.66 -23.74 -55.39
N PRO A 476 2.77 -23.12 -54.96
CA PRO A 476 2.76 -21.73 -54.55
C PRO A 476 2.73 -20.83 -55.78
N VAL A 477 1.87 -19.82 -55.77
CA VAL A 477 1.78 -18.78 -56.79
C VAL A 477 1.99 -17.43 -56.13
N ASN A 478 2.85 -16.60 -56.70
CA ASN A 478 3.19 -15.30 -56.13
C ASN A 478 3.22 -14.23 -57.21
N ASN A 479 2.58 -13.10 -56.93
CA ASN A 479 2.53 -11.91 -57.78
C ASN A 479 2.02 -12.20 -59.21
N ALA A 480 1.00 -13.04 -59.35
CA ALA A 480 0.42 -13.41 -60.64
C ALA A 480 -0.98 -12.81 -60.82
N TYR A 481 -1.27 -12.25 -62.00
CA TYR A 481 -2.62 -11.86 -62.43
C TYR A 481 -3.39 -12.99 -63.10
N GLN A 482 -2.66 -13.97 -63.64
CA GLN A 482 -3.21 -15.17 -64.25
C GLN A 482 -2.32 -16.36 -63.94
N HIS A 483 -2.91 -17.54 -63.84
CA HIS A 483 -2.18 -18.78 -63.60
C HIS A 483 -2.73 -19.93 -64.43
N ARG A 484 -1.86 -20.59 -65.20
CA ARG A 484 -2.22 -21.70 -66.08
C ARG A 484 -2.11 -23.01 -65.30
N LEU A 485 -3.20 -23.77 -65.28
CA LEU A 485 -3.22 -25.14 -64.77
C LEU A 485 -3.22 -26.10 -65.95
N GLU A 486 -2.16 -26.89 -66.08
CA GLU A 486 -2.09 -27.96 -67.07
C GLU A 486 -2.94 -29.16 -66.62
N LEU A 487 -3.75 -29.68 -67.53
CA LEU A 487 -4.67 -30.79 -67.30
C LEU A 487 -4.42 -31.95 -68.26
N ASP A 488 -3.40 -31.90 -69.12
CA ASP A 488 -3.11 -32.90 -70.15
C ASP A 488 -2.86 -34.30 -69.57
N SER A 489 -2.30 -34.39 -68.37
CA SER A 489 -2.02 -35.65 -67.68
C SER A 489 -3.22 -36.24 -66.93
N LEU A 490 -4.41 -35.63 -67.04
CA LEU A 490 -5.60 -35.99 -66.28
C LEU A 490 -6.67 -36.61 -67.18
N GLU A 491 -7.36 -37.62 -66.65
CA GLU A 491 -8.51 -38.23 -67.32
C GLU A 491 -9.69 -37.26 -67.39
N ALA A 492 -10.56 -37.43 -68.39
CA ALA A 492 -11.80 -36.67 -68.53
C ALA A 492 -12.68 -36.86 -67.28
N GLY A 493 -13.16 -35.75 -66.72
CA GLY A 493 -13.83 -35.79 -65.41
C GLY A 493 -13.96 -34.42 -64.74
N MET A 494 -14.49 -34.44 -63.52
CA MET A 494 -14.67 -33.25 -62.69
C MET A 494 -13.52 -33.10 -61.71
N TYR A 495 -12.98 -31.88 -61.61
CA TYR A 495 -11.97 -31.51 -60.63
C TYR A 495 -12.35 -30.18 -59.97
N PHE A 496 -11.71 -29.89 -58.85
CA PHE A 496 -11.86 -28.66 -58.08
C PHE A 496 -10.52 -27.96 -57.94
N VAL A 497 -10.49 -26.67 -58.25
CA VAL A 497 -9.35 -25.81 -58.03
C VAL A 497 -9.60 -25.00 -56.77
N ARG A 498 -8.80 -25.22 -55.73
CA ARG A 498 -8.84 -24.44 -54.50
C ARG A 498 -7.69 -23.45 -54.48
N VAL A 499 -8.00 -22.17 -54.32
CA VAL A 499 -7.04 -21.08 -54.14
C VAL A 499 -7.13 -20.63 -52.69
N THR A 500 -5.99 -20.55 -52.00
CA THR A 500 -5.93 -20.17 -50.58
C THR A 500 -4.72 -19.30 -50.30
N GLY A 501 -4.94 -18.21 -49.56
CA GLY A 501 -3.88 -17.41 -48.97
C GLY A 501 -4.44 -16.37 -48.01
N LYS A 502 -3.65 -15.33 -47.74
CA LYS A 502 -3.90 -14.44 -46.59
C LYS A 502 -5.28 -13.76 -46.63
N GLU A 503 -5.79 -13.47 -47.82
CA GLU A 503 -7.00 -12.66 -48.02
C GLU A 503 -8.03 -13.30 -48.96
N ILE A 504 -7.76 -14.51 -49.48
CA ILE A 504 -8.64 -15.22 -50.43
C ILE A 504 -8.74 -16.71 -50.09
N GLN A 505 -9.96 -17.26 -50.12
CA GLN A 505 -10.21 -18.70 -50.06
C GLN A 505 -11.41 -19.06 -50.94
N GLN A 506 -11.14 -19.53 -52.17
CA GLN A 506 -12.18 -19.87 -53.14
C GLN A 506 -11.94 -21.25 -53.75
N THR A 507 -13.02 -21.98 -54.03
CA THR A 507 -12.99 -23.26 -54.76
C THR A 507 -13.82 -23.15 -56.03
N LEU A 508 -13.21 -23.49 -57.16
CA LEU A 508 -13.81 -23.44 -58.49
C LEU A 508 -13.93 -24.85 -59.06
N LYS A 509 -15.00 -25.13 -59.78
CA LYS A 509 -15.17 -26.40 -60.50
C LYS A 509 -14.54 -26.29 -61.89
N VAL A 510 -13.77 -27.29 -62.30
CA VAL A 510 -13.30 -27.48 -63.69
C VAL A 510 -13.79 -28.82 -64.21
N VAL A 511 -14.27 -28.84 -65.46
CA VAL A 511 -14.67 -30.05 -66.18
C VAL A 511 -13.65 -30.28 -67.28
N LYS A 512 -12.86 -31.35 -67.15
CA LYS A 512 -11.93 -31.82 -68.18
C LYS A 512 -12.72 -32.68 -69.18
N ILE A 513 -12.71 -32.27 -70.45
CA ILE A 513 -13.32 -33.01 -71.57
C ILE A 513 -12.30 -33.75 -72.41
#